data_AF-A0A2U1P073-F1
#
_entry.id   AF-A0A2U1P073-F1
#
_cell.length_a   1.000
_cell.length_b   1.000
_cell.length_c   1.000
_cell.angle_alpha   90.00
_cell.angle_beta   90.00
_cell.angle_gamma   90.00
#
_symmetry.space_group_name_H-M   'P 1'
#
loop_
_entity.id
_entity.type
_entity.pdbx_description
1 polymer ?
#
loop_
_entity_poly.entity_id
_entity_poly.type
_entity_poly.pdbx_seq_one_letter_code
_entity_poly.pdbx_strand_id
1 'polypeptide(L)'
;MDSLVRLFELAYSARSVSVVDIMRLGFEREVQEERGWFSFLYGWCVHVVDRVAYLNAIIQELEVCSSDMCVAQLVVELRSGNALVFADSVMYFKAIRDFEAEKLANMQLFLQASAAHRGRRMQFLARFNAM
;
A
#
# COMPACT_ATOMS: atom_id res chain seq x y z
N MET A 1 -26.75 1.26 0.96
CA MET A 1 -28.07 0.61 0.75
C MET A 1 -28.70 1.02 -0.59
N ASP A 2 -28.59 2.28 -1.00
CA ASP A 2 -29.26 2.80 -2.21
C ASP A 2 -28.90 2.12 -3.53
N SER A 3 -27.66 1.63 -3.70
CA SER A 3 -27.25 0.98 -4.95
C SER A 3 -27.89 -0.40 -5.16
N LEU A 4 -28.19 -1.13 -4.08
CA LEU A 4 -28.82 -2.45 -4.14
C LEU A 4 -30.32 -2.31 -4.40
N VAL A 5 -30.95 -1.32 -3.78
CA VAL A 5 -32.38 -1.00 -3.97
C VAL A 5 -32.65 -0.59 -5.43
N ARG A 6 -31.80 0.26 -6.02
CA ARG A 6 -31.92 0.62 -7.45
C ARG A 6 -31.73 -0.57 -8.40
N LEU A 7 -30.84 -1.51 -8.07
CA LEU A 7 -30.65 -2.73 -8.85
C LEU A 7 -31.90 -3.64 -8.79
N PHE A 8 -32.52 -3.75 -7.62
CA PHE A 8 -33.78 -4.48 -7.46
C PHE A 8 -34.96 -3.79 -8.17
N GLU A 9 -35.07 -2.46 -8.12
CA GLU A 9 -36.12 -1.71 -8.83
C GLU A 9 -36.02 -1.85 -10.35
N LEU A 10 -34.81 -1.76 -10.91
CA LEU A 10 -34.57 -1.94 -12.34
C LEU A 10 -34.89 -3.37 -12.80
N ALA A 11 -34.52 -4.38 -12.00
CA ALA A 11 -34.81 -5.78 -12.31
C ALA A 11 -36.30 -6.13 -12.21
N TYR A 12 -37.00 -5.57 -11.22
CA TYR A 12 -38.45 -5.69 -11.07
C TYR A 12 -39.20 -5.04 -12.24
N SER A 13 -38.71 -3.88 -12.70
CA SER A 13 -39.28 -3.14 -13.84
C SER A 13 -39.09 -3.84 -15.19
N ALA A 14 -38.05 -4.67 -15.33
CA ALA A 14 -37.72 -5.39 -16.57
C ALA A 14 -38.50 -6.71 -16.77
N ARG A 15 -39.34 -7.13 -15.80
CA ARG A 15 -40.22 -8.32 -15.85
C ARG A 15 -39.56 -9.68 -16.19
N SER A 16 -38.24 -9.77 -16.26
CA SER A 16 -37.50 -11.00 -16.57
C SER A 16 -36.01 -10.85 -16.25
N VAL A 17 -35.65 -10.77 -14.97
CA VAL A 17 -34.25 -10.94 -14.56
C VAL A 17 -34.26 -11.79 -13.30
N SER A 18 -33.72 -13.00 -13.39
CA SER A 18 -33.68 -13.89 -12.23
C SER A 18 -32.87 -13.22 -11.12
N VAL A 19 -33.20 -13.46 -9.84
CA VAL A 19 -32.39 -12.98 -8.70
C VAL A 19 -30.91 -13.37 -8.86
N VAL A 20 -30.65 -14.47 -9.57
CA VAL A 20 -29.33 -14.96 -9.94
C VAL A 20 -28.58 -13.98 -10.84
N ASP A 21 -29.22 -13.43 -11.87
CA ASP A 21 -28.60 -12.45 -12.78
C ASP A 21 -28.28 -11.12 -12.07
N ILE A 22 -29.15 -10.67 -11.15
CA ILE A 22 -28.91 -9.48 -10.32
C ILE A 22 -27.68 -9.69 -9.43
N MET A 23 -27.59 -10.86 -8.79
CA MET A 23 -26.43 -11.20 -7.97
C MET A 23 -25.15 -11.28 -8.83
N ARG A 24 -25.20 -11.93 -10.00
CA ARG A 24 -24.06 -12.02 -10.92
C ARG A 24 -23.52 -10.63 -11.27
N LEU A 25 -24.38 -9.71 -11.71
CA LEU A 25 -23.99 -8.34 -12.06
C LEU A 25 -23.44 -7.56 -10.86
N GLY A 26 -24.01 -7.76 -9.67
CA GLY A 26 -23.50 -7.16 -8.43
C GLY A 26 -22.07 -7.62 -8.12
N PHE A 27 -21.81 -8.93 -8.19
CA PHE A 27 -20.48 -9.49 -7.92
C PHE A 27 -19.45 -9.14 -9.00
N GLU A 28 -19.84 -9.10 -10.28
CA GLU A 28 -18.96 -8.63 -11.36
C GLU A 28 -18.48 -7.21 -11.14
N ARG A 29 -19.40 -6.32 -10.75
CA ARG A 29 -19.07 -4.94 -10.41
C ARG A 29 -18.11 -4.86 -9.23
N GLU A 30 -18.38 -5.57 -8.14
CA GLU A 30 -17.49 -5.59 -6.97
C GLU A 30 -16.08 -6.10 -7.33
N VAL A 31 -15.96 -7.13 -8.18
CA VAL A 31 -14.66 -7.65 -8.63
C VAL A 31 -13.90 -6.61 -9.47
N GLN A 32 -14.61 -5.84 -10.30
CA GLN A 32 -13.99 -4.80 -11.13
C GLN A 32 -13.53 -3.59 -10.31
N GLU A 33 -14.32 -3.17 -9.32
CA GLU A 33 -13.93 -2.11 -8.39
C GLU A 33 -12.68 -2.52 -7.57
N GLU A 34 -12.63 -3.76 -7.05
CA GLU A 34 -11.46 -4.29 -6.36
C GLU A 34 -10.21 -4.34 -7.27
N ARG A 35 -10.36 -4.68 -8.56
CA ARG A 35 -9.26 -4.66 -9.55
C ARG A 35 -8.65 -3.27 -9.71
N GLY A 36 -9.50 -2.25 -9.83
CA GLY A 36 -9.07 -0.86 -9.98
C GLY A 36 -8.31 -0.37 -8.76
N TRP A 37 -8.86 -0.61 -7.57
CA TRP A 37 -8.19 -0.28 -6.30
C TRP A 37 -6.86 -0.99 -6.13
N PHE A 38 -6.79 -2.28 -6.49
CA PHE A 38 -5.56 -3.06 -6.40
C PHE A 38 -4.45 -2.49 -7.29
N SER A 39 -4.78 -2.11 -8.53
CA SER A 39 -3.81 -1.52 -9.46
C SER A 39 -3.29 -0.17 -8.96
N PHE A 40 -4.17 0.67 -8.43
CA PHE A 40 -3.80 1.97 -7.86
C PHE A 40 -2.87 1.82 -6.66
N LEU A 41 -3.27 0.97 -5.69
CA LEU A 41 -2.50 0.73 -4.48
C LEU A 41 -1.15 0.08 -4.76
N TYR A 42 -1.08 -0.86 -5.72
CA TYR A 42 0.18 -1.50 -6.09
C TYR A 42 1.16 -0.50 -6.71
N GLY A 43 0.69 0.36 -7.63
CA GLY A 43 1.51 1.45 -8.19
C GLY A 43 2.02 2.40 -7.10
N TRP A 44 1.16 2.76 -6.14
CA TRP A 44 1.57 3.59 -5.01
C TRP A 44 2.59 2.88 -4.10
N CYS A 45 2.41 1.58 -3.82
CA CYS A 45 3.36 0.80 -3.01
C CYS A 45 4.76 0.80 -3.64
N VAL A 46 4.87 0.59 -4.96
CA VAL A 46 6.17 0.62 -5.66
C VAL A 46 6.85 1.98 -5.48
N HIS A 47 6.13 3.10 -5.67
CA HIS A 47 6.69 4.43 -5.45
C HIS A 47 7.12 4.68 -4.00
N VAL A 48 6.40 4.15 -3.02
CA VAL A 48 6.78 4.25 -1.60
C VAL A 48 8.02 3.39 -1.31
N VAL A 49 8.11 2.17 -1.86
CA VAL A 49 9.29 1.30 -1.74
C VAL A 49 10.54 2.01 -2.25
N ASP A 50 10.48 2.59 -3.44
CA ASP A 50 11.61 3.30 -4.05
C ASP A 50 12.05 4.49 -3.19
N ARG A 51 11.09 5.23 -2.62
CA ARG A 51 11.37 6.35 -1.71
C ARG A 51 12.02 5.88 -0.40
N VAL A 52 11.57 4.76 0.16
CA VAL A 52 12.19 4.14 1.35
C VAL A 52 13.61 3.69 1.05
N ALA A 53 13.85 3.07 -0.11
CA ALA A 53 15.18 2.66 -0.55
C ALA A 53 16.12 3.86 -0.70
N TYR A 54 15.63 4.96 -1.30
CA TYR A 54 16.38 6.22 -1.40
C TYR A 54 16.74 6.82 -0.04
N LEU A 55 15.78 6.91 0.89
CA LEU A 55 16.05 7.40 2.24
C LEU A 55 17.06 6.51 2.98
N ASN A 56 16.96 5.19 2.80
CA ASN A 56 17.90 4.26 3.41
C ASN A 56 19.31 4.40 2.84
N ALA A 57 19.45 4.63 1.54
CA ALA A 57 20.74 4.92 0.91
C ALA A 57 21.36 6.21 1.47
N ILE A 58 20.57 7.28 1.63
CA ILE A 58 21.04 8.52 2.28
C ILE A 58 21.49 8.25 3.72
N ILE A 59 20.71 7.50 4.51
CA ILE A 59 21.10 7.18 5.89
C ILE A 59 22.42 6.41 5.90
N GLN A 60 22.58 5.42 5.03
CA GLN A 60 23.83 4.65 4.92
C GLN A 60 25.01 5.54 4.51
N GLU A 61 24.84 6.41 3.52
CA GLU A 61 25.88 7.36 3.13
C GLU A 61 26.22 8.33 4.26
N LEU A 62 25.22 8.81 5.02
CA LEU A 62 25.45 9.67 6.19
C LEU A 62 26.15 8.92 7.33
N GLU A 63 25.84 7.64 7.55
CA GLU A 63 26.53 6.79 8.51
C GLU A 63 27.98 6.52 8.08
N VAL A 64 28.22 6.26 6.80
CA VAL A 64 29.57 6.09 6.22
C VAL A 64 30.36 7.40 6.33
N CYS A 65 29.80 8.51 5.88
CA CYS A 65 30.37 9.85 6.05
C CYS A 65 30.61 10.17 7.52
N SER A 66 29.72 9.77 8.43
CA SER A 66 29.94 9.92 9.88
C SER A 66 31.05 9.02 10.39
N SER A 67 31.26 7.82 9.84
CA SER A 67 32.33 6.92 10.25
C SER A 67 33.70 7.37 9.73
N ASP A 68 33.76 7.86 8.49
CA ASP A 68 34.95 8.48 7.90
C ASP A 68 35.24 9.83 8.56
N MET A 69 34.19 10.61 8.87
CA MET A 69 34.33 11.80 9.71
C MET A 69 34.65 11.44 11.15
N CYS A 70 34.26 10.29 11.71
CA CYS A 70 34.72 9.84 13.04
C CYS A 70 36.23 9.61 13.05
N VAL A 71 36.81 9.12 11.95
CA VAL A 71 38.28 9.03 11.78
C VAL A 71 38.90 10.43 11.71
N ALA A 72 38.27 11.38 11.01
CA ALA A 72 38.71 12.79 10.98
C ALA A 72 38.41 13.56 12.30
N GLN A 73 37.40 13.15 13.06
CA GLN A 73 36.92 13.75 14.30
C GLN A 73 37.72 13.23 15.49
N LEU A 74 38.23 11.99 15.47
CA LEU A 74 39.32 11.57 16.37
C LEU A 74 40.56 12.47 16.21
N VAL A 75 40.77 13.04 15.01
CA VAL A 75 41.83 14.03 14.72
C VAL A 75 41.41 15.48 15.05
N VAL A 76 40.10 15.78 15.19
CA VAL A 76 39.52 17.15 15.28
C VAL A 76 38.60 17.38 16.51
N GLU A 77 38.47 16.43 17.45
CA GLU A 77 37.63 16.49 18.68
C GLU A 77 37.82 17.75 19.55
N LEU A 78 38.76 18.63 19.21
CA LEU A 78 39.10 19.86 19.89
C LEU A 78 38.24 21.11 19.61
N ARG A 79 37.20 21.15 18.73
CA ARG A 79 36.62 22.49 18.35
C ARG A 79 35.11 22.82 18.28
N SER A 80 34.09 21.98 18.06
CA SER A 80 32.69 22.49 18.09
C SER A 80 31.55 21.45 18.11
N GLY A 81 30.40 21.83 18.70
CA GLY A 81 29.20 21.01 18.96
C GLY A 81 28.33 20.58 17.76
N ASN A 82 28.89 20.47 16.56
CA ASN A 82 28.16 20.09 15.34
C ASN A 82 27.82 18.58 15.28
N ALA A 83 28.46 17.75 16.09
CA ALA A 83 28.23 16.31 16.14
C ALA A 83 26.79 15.95 16.59
N LEU A 84 26.23 16.73 17.52
CA LEU A 84 24.89 16.50 18.06
C LEU A 84 23.80 16.74 17.01
N VAL A 85 23.92 17.83 16.23
CA VAL A 85 22.98 18.17 15.14
C VAL A 85 22.98 17.10 14.04
N PHE A 86 24.16 16.53 13.77
CA PHE A 86 24.29 15.46 12.79
C PHE A 86 23.63 14.15 13.27
N ALA A 87 23.88 13.75 14.51
CA ALA A 87 23.25 12.59 15.12
C ALA A 87 21.71 12.71 15.17
N ASP A 88 21.20 13.90 15.51
CA ASP A 88 19.77 14.19 15.55
C ASP A 88 19.13 14.08 14.15
N SER A 89 19.83 14.59 13.13
CA SER A 89 19.38 14.48 11.73
C SER A 89 19.30 13.01 11.26
N VAL A 90 20.30 12.19 11.59
CA VAL A 90 20.30 10.75 11.27
C VAL A 90 19.15 10.04 11.96
N MET A 91 18.91 10.33 13.25
CA MET A 91 17.77 9.79 13.99
C MET A 91 16.43 10.17 13.36
N TYR A 92 16.27 11.44 12.94
CA TYR A 92 15.07 11.92 12.26
C TYR A 92 14.79 11.16 10.96
N PHE A 93 15.79 11.01 10.09
CA PHE A 93 15.64 10.26 8.84
C PHE A 93 15.33 8.78 9.08
N LYS A 94 15.97 8.17 10.09
CA LYS A 94 15.69 6.79 10.50
C LYS A 94 14.24 6.61 10.94
N ALA A 95 13.71 7.54 11.74
CA ALA A 95 12.32 7.51 12.18
C ALA A 95 11.33 7.63 11.01
N ILE A 96 11.60 8.51 10.04
CA ILE A 96 10.78 8.62 8.82
C ILE A 96 10.82 7.33 8.01
N ARG A 97 12.02 6.76 7.82
CA ARG A 97 12.19 5.49 7.10
C ARG A 97 11.36 4.38 7.74
N ASP A 98 11.48 4.22 9.06
CA ASP A 98 10.79 3.16 9.79
C ASP A 98 9.26 3.33 9.71
N PHE A 99 8.77 4.57 9.78
CA PHE A 99 7.35 4.91 9.60
C PHE A 99 6.85 4.56 8.18
N GLU A 100 7.56 4.94 7.13
CA GLU A 100 7.16 4.62 5.75
C GLU A 100 7.27 3.12 5.45
N ALA A 101 8.22 2.41 6.07
CA ALA A 101 8.36 0.96 5.96
C ALA A 101 7.18 0.21 6.61
N GLU A 102 6.75 0.63 7.81
CA GLU A 102 5.58 0.05 8.48
C GLU A 102 4.31 0.29 7.66
N LYS A 103 4.12 1.51 7.15
CA LYS A 103 3.00 1.85 6.27
C LYS A 103 2.96 0.98 5.02
N LEU A 104 4.11 0.74 4.39
CA LEU A 104 4.22 -0.16 3.24
C LEU A 104 3.83 -1.59 3.61
N ALA A 105 4.31 -2.12 4.73
CA ALA A 105 3.97 -3.47 5.20
C ALA A 105 2.45 -3.62 5.41
N ASN A 106 1.81 -2.63 6.03
CA ASN A 106 0.36 -2.61 6.24
C ASN A 106 -0.41 -2.58 4.91
N MET A 107 0.05 -1.80 3.92
CA MET A 107 -0.55 -1.79 2.58
C MET A 107 -0.40 -3.14 1.88
N GLN A 108 0.75 -3.81 2.00
CA GLN A 108 0.96 -5.14 1.43
C GLN A 108 0.02 -6.18 2.05
N LEU A 109 -0.19 -6.14 3.37
CA LEU A 109 -1.17 -6.99 4.05
C LEU A 109 -2.60 -6.72 3.56
N PHE A 110 -2.98 -5.45 3.41
CA PHE A 110 -4.29 -5.07 2.86
C PHE A 110 -4.47 -5.60 1.44
N LEU A 111 -3.46 -5.46 0.58
CA LEU A 111 -3.47 -6.02 -0.77
C LEU A 111 -3.65 -7.54 -0.73
N GLN A 112 -2.88 -8.26 0.08
CA GLN A 112 -3.04 -9.72 0.21
C GLN A 112 -4.47 -10.12 0.63
N ALA A 113 -5.05 -9.41 1.61
CA ALA A 113 -6.42 -9.65 2.06
C ALA A 113 -7.46 -9.34 0.96
N SER A 114 -7.32 -8.23 0.24
CA SER A 114 -8.18 -7.87 -0.89
C SER A 114 -8.06 -8.89 -2.03
N ALA A 115 -6.85 -9.34 -2.37
CA ALA A 115 -6.63 -10.38 -3.37
C ALA A 115 -7.34 -11.69 -2.99
N ALA A 116 -7.24 -12.12 -1.73
CA ALA A 116 -7.94 -13.29 -1.23
C ALA A 116 -9.47 -13.10 -1.31
N HIS A 117 -9.98 -11.92 -0.94
CA HIS A 117 -11.40 -11.59 -1.00
C HIS A 117 -11.93 -11.57 -2.43
N ARG A 118 -11.22 -10.94 -3.36
CA ARG A 118 -11.50 -10.97 -4.80
C ARG A 118 -11.47 -12.39 -5.34
N GLY A 119 -10.52 -13.21 -4.93
CA GLY A 119 -10.45 -14.64 -5.27
C GLY A 119 -11.73 -15.39 -4.90
N ARG A 120 -12.21 -15.21 -3.66
CA ARG A 120 -13.47 -15.78 -3.19
C ARG A 120 -14.68 -15.30 -4.01
N ARG A 121 -14.77 -14.00 -4.31
CA ARG A 121 -15.84 -13.44 -5.15
C ARG A 121 -15.80 -13.99 -6.58
N MET A 122 -14.62 -14.14 -7.18
CA MET A 122 -14.47 -14.74 -8.52
C MET A 122 -14.88 -16.22 -8.51
N GLN A 123 -14.53 -16.98 -7.48
CA GLN A 123 -15.00 -18.36 -7.32
C GLN A 123 -16.52 -18.44 -7.18
N PHE A 124 -17.12 -17.51 -6.43
CA PHE A 124 -18.57 -17.43 -6.31
C PHE A 124 -19.23 -17.10 -7.66
N LEU A 125 -18.69 -16.12 -8.38
CA LEU A 125 -19.13 -15.77 -9.72
C LEU A 125 -19.07 -16.95 -10.70
N ALA A 126 -17.97 -17.72 -10.66
CA ALA A 126 -17.79 -18.90 -11.51
C ALA A 126 -18.89 -19.96 -11.31
N ARG A 127 -19.47 -20.07 -10.11
CA ARG A 127 -20.58 -21.00 -9.84
C ARG A 127 -21.86 -20.64 -10.59
N PHE A 128 -22.07 -19.36 -10.89
CA PHE A 128 -23.22 -18.92 -11.71
C PHE A 128 -22.98 -19.10 -13.20
N ASN A 129 -21.73 -19.02 -13.65
CA ASN A 129 -21.39 -19.23 -15.06
C ASN A 129 -21.37 -20.72 -15.46
N ALA A 130 -21.33 -21.62 -14.48
CA ALA A 130 -21.38 -23.08 -14.69
C ALA A 130 -22.81 -23.66 -14.61
N MET A 131 -23.81 -22.81 -14.31
CA MET A 131 -25.24 -23.14 -14.24
C MET A 131 -25.92 -22.70 -15.53
#